data_AF-A0A952FYL0-F1
#
_entry.id   AF-A0A952FYL0-F1
#
_cell.length_a   1.000
_cell.length_b   1.000
_cell.length_c   1.000
_cell.angle_alpha   90.00
_cell.angle_beta   90.00
_cell.angle_gamma   90.00
#
_symmetry.space_group_name_H-M   'P 1'
#
loop_
_entity.id
_entity.type
_entity.pdbx_description
1 polymer ?
#
loop_
_entity_poly.entity_id
_entity_poly.type
_entity_poly.pdbx_seq_one_letter_code
_entity_poly.pdbx_strand_id
1 'polypeptide(L)'
;MKTFIWKDLDSDARKAALARPENRRDPAVAARVKTIFDDIEARGFAGLSDWAVRLDGHAPDAVPLNAKTVDAARAQLTAEDLAAMELAVENVRAFQQAELPGEGP
;
A
#
# COMPACT_ATOMS: atom_id res chain seq x y z
N MET A 1 -18.10 4.47 17.74
CA MET A 1 -18.31 5.38 16.59
C MET A 1 -18.99 6.64 17.12
N LYS A 2 -18.50 7.84 16.77
CA LYS A 2 -19.11 9.10 17.23
C LYS A 2 -20.09 9.59 16.18
N THR A 3 -21.35 9.78 16.56
CA THR A 3 -22.40 10.29 15.68
C THR A 3 -22.63 11.77 15.96
N PHE A 4 -22.79 12.57 14.91
CA PHE A 4 -23.04 14.01 15.01
C PHE A 4 -24.34 14.35 14.30
N ILE A 5 -25.17 15.21 14.90
CA ILE A 5 -26.25 15.89 14.19
C ILE A 5 -25.66 17.21 13.69
N TRP A 6 -25.26 17.25 12.40
CA TRP A 6 -24.45 18.34 11.85
C TRP A 6 -25.04 19.74 12.06
N LYS A 7 -26.37 19.86 11.94
CA LYS A 7 -27.10 21.13 12.13
C LYS A 7 -27.00 21.67 13.55
N ASP A 8 -26.81 20.80 14.55
CA ASP A 8 -26.78 21.17 15.97
C ASP A 8 -25.36 21.50 16.45
N LEU A 9 -24.34 21.30 15.60
CA LEU A 9 -22.96 21.67 15.88
C LEU A 9 -22.69 23.15 15.57
N ASP A 10 -21.95 23.79 16.47
CA ASP A 10 -21.32 25.08 16.19
C ASP A 10 -20.12 24.94 15.22
N SER A 11 -19.54 26.08 14.86
CA SER A 11 -18.44 26.17 13.90
C SER A 11 -17.20 25.37 14.32
N ASP A 12 -16.85 25.39 15.62
CA ASP A 12 -15.64 24.74 16.11
C ASP A 12 -15.84 23.23 16.27
N ALA A 13 -17.03 22.80 16.67
CA ALA A 13 -17.41 21.39 16.68
C ALA A 13 -17.45 20.79 15.27
N ARG A 14 -17.88 21.55 14.25
CA ARG A 14 -17.82 21.12 12.84
C ARG A 14 -16.37 21.00 12.35
N LYS A 15 -15.52 21.97 12.66
CA LYS A 15 -14.08 21.90 12.33
C LYS A 15 -13.43 20.68 12.98
N ALA A 16 -13.71 20.44 14.27
CA ALA A 16 -13.19 19.29 14.99
C ALA A 16 -13.71 17.95 14.41
N ALA A 17 -14.97 17.88 13.99
CA ALA A 17 -15.54 16.68 13.36
C ALA A 17 -14.90 16.37 11.99
N LEU A 18 -14.43 17.40 11.27
CA LEU A 18 -13.71 17.27 9.99
C LEU A 18 -12.19 17.15 10.16
N ALA A 19 -11.67 17.37 11.36
CA ALA A 19 -10.25 17.31 11.63
C ALA A 19 -9.76 15.88 11.35
N ARG A 20 -8.67 15.79 10.58
CA ARG A 20 -7.99 14.52 10.39
C ARG A 20 -7.17 14.22 11.67
N PRO A 21 -7.04 12.95 12.09
CA PRO A 21 -6.18 12.59 13.21
C PRO A 21 -4.76 13.15 13.06
N GLU A 22 -4.18 13.62 14.18
CA GLU A 22 -2.89 14.35 14.19
C GLU A 22 -1.69 13.47 13.80
N ASN A 23 -1.78 12.15 13.95
CA ASN A 23 -0.67 11.20 13.79
C ASN A 23 -0.11 11.04 12.36
N ARG A 24 -0.39 11.95 11.42
CA ARG A 24 0.11 11.83 10.05
C ARG A 24 1.61 12.15 9.93
N ARG A 25 2.25 12.76 10.93
CA ARG A 25 3.66 13.19 10.89
C ARG A 25 4.39 13.02 12.23
N ASP A 26 4.33 11.85 12.83
CA ASP A 26 5.10 11.55 14.05
C ASP A 26 6.62 11.61 13.74
N PRO A 27 7.40 12.51 14.37
CA PRO A 27 8.84 12.61 14.17
C PRO A 27 9.59 11.31 14.52
N ALA A 28 9.07 10.51 15.45
CA ALA A 28 9.68 9.24 15.84
C ALA A 28 9.61 8.21 14.70
N VAL A 29 8.48 8.19 13.95
CA VAL A 29 8.34 7.33 12.77
C VAL A 29 9.32 7.75 11.68
N ALA A 30 9.42 9.05 11.40
CA ALA A 30 10.36 9.56 10.40
C ALA A 30 11.82 9.25 10.77
N ALA A 31 12.20 9.43 12.04
CA ALA A 31 13.53 9.08 12.53
C ALA A 31 13.81 7.57 12.39
N ARG A 32 12.84 6.72 12.72
CA ARG A 32 12.98 5.27 12.59
C ARG A 32 13.15 4.82 11.14
N VAL A 33 12.37 5.38 10.21
CA VAL A 33 12.51 5.09 8.78
C VAL A 33 13.89 5.50 8.28
N LYS A 34 14.39 6.68 8.69
CA LYS A 34 15.74 7.13 8.34
C LYS A 34 16.80 6.13 8.81
N THR A 35 16.70 5.63 10.05
CA THR A 35 17.62 4.61 10.56
C THR A 35 17.63 3.34 9.70
N ILE A 36 16.47 2.89 9.24
CA ILE A 36 16.37 1.70 8.36
C ILE A 36 17.06 1.99 7.02
N PHE A 37 16.82 3.16 6.42
CA PHE A 37 17.45 3.54 5.16
C PHE A 37 18.97 3.67 5.27
N ASP A 38 19.47 4.39 6.28
CA ASP A 38 20.92 4.57 6.49
C ASP A 38 21.63 3.22 6.66
N ASP A 39 20.99 2.27 7.37
CA ASP A 39 21.54 0.94 7.63
C ASP A 39 21.54 0.05 6.38
N ILE A 40 20.46 0.08 5.58
CA ILE A 40 20.38 -0.64 4.31
C ILE A 40 21.34 -0.03 3.28
N GLU A 41 21.50 1.30 3.24
CA GLU A 41 22.48 1.96 2.38
C GLU A 41 23.92 1.51 2.70
N ALA A 42 24.26 1.44 3.99
CA ALA A 42 25.60 1.06 4.43
C ALA A 42 25.91 -0.44 4.25
N ARG A 43 24.91 -1.32 4.44
CA ARG A 43 25.12 -2.78 4.51
C ARG A 43 24.46 -3.58 3.38
N GLY A 44 23.69 -2.93 2.51
CA GLY A 44 22.98 -3.56 1.41
C GLY A 44 22.02 -4.67 1.86
N PHE A 45 22.07 -5.81 1.16
CA PHE A 45 21.16 -6.94 1.39
C PHE A 45 21.26 -7.56 2.80
N ALA A 46 22.44 -7.50 3.44
CA ALA A 46 22.60 -7.96 4.81
C ALA A 46 21.78 -7.09 5.79
N GLY A 47 21.80 -5.76 5.59
CA GLY A 47 20.97 -4.85 6.38
C GLY A 47 19.48 -5.09 6.15
N LEU A 48 19.09 -5.27 4.90
CA LEU A 48 17.70 -5.58 4.55
C LEU A 48 17.22 -6.88 5.21
N SER A 49 18.05 -7.93 5.19
CA SER A 49 17.72 -9.23 5.76
C SER A 49 17.55 -9.17 7.28
N ASP A 50 18.40 -8.42 7.99
CA ASP A 50 18.24 -8.20 9.43
C ASP A 50 16.94 -7.46 9.75
N TRP A 51 16.59 -6.45 8.95
CA TRP A 51 15.32 -5.73 9.13
C TRP A 51 14.10 -6.61 8.84
N ALA A 52 14.14 -7.44 7.80
CA ALA A 52 13.09 -8.41 7.50
C ALA A 52 12.89 -9.40 8.67
N VAL A 53 13.97 -9.96 9.23
CA VAL A 53 13.87 -10.85 10.39
C VAL A 53 13.24 -10.13 11.59
N ARG A 54 13.60 -8.86 11.82
CA ARG A 54 13.08 -8.09 12.96
C ARG A 54 11.62 -7.67 12.83
N LEU A 55 11.15 -7.43 11.61
CA LEU A 55 9.80 -6.91 11.34
C LEU A 55 8.82 -8.03 10.97
N ASP A 56 9.26 -8.96 10.14
CA ASP A 56 8.44 -10.03 9.54
C ASP A 56 8.72 -11.41 10.16
N GLY A 57 9.79 -11.53 10.95
CA GLY A 57 10.16 -12.77 11.65
C GLY A 57 10.99 -13.76 10.85
N HIS A 58 11.28 -13.47 9.58
CA HIS A 58 12.11 -14.32 8.72
C HIS A 58 12.96 -13.51 7.74
N ALA A 59 14.04 -14.11 7.24
CA ALA A 59 14.85 -13.52 6.19
C ALA A 59 14.12 -13.58 4.83
N PRO A 60 14.41 -12.70 3.88
CA PRO A 60 13.77 -12.73 2.56
C PRO A 60 14.30 -13.91 1.74
N ASP A 61 13.39 -14.61 1.08
CA ASP A 61 13.73 -15.66 0.12
C ASP A 61 13.85 -15.09 -1.29
N ALA A 62 14.90 -15.50 -2.02
CA ALA A 62 15.05 -15.16 -3.42
C ALA A 62 14.09 -15.99 -4.29
N VAL A 63 13.00 -15.37 -4.74
CA VAL A 63 12.02 -16.02 -5.62
C VAL A 63 12.31 -15.67 -7.09
N PRO A 64 12.70 -16.64 -7.94
CA PRO A 64 12.96 -16.37 -9.35
C PRO A 64 11.64 -16.11 -10.09
N LEU A 65 11.46 -14.90 -10.64
CA LEU A 65 10.29 -14.51 -11.44
C LEU A 65 10.39 -15.02 -12.88
N ASN A 66 10.26 -16.34 -13.05
CA ASN A 66 10.18 -17.01 -14.35
C ASN A 66 8.77 -17.60 -14.58
N ALA A 67 8.49 -18.02 -15.82
CA ALA A 67 7.19 -18.58 -16.19
C ALA A 67 6.77 -19.74 -15.27
N LYS A 68 7.69 -20.67 -14.98
CA LYS A 68 7.41 -21.82 -14.10
C LYS A 68 6.96 -21.38 -12.70
N THR A 69 7.63 -20.41 -12.09
CA THR A 69 7.27 -19.88 -10.77
C THR A 69 5.89 -19.21 -10.81
N VAL A 70 5.62 -18.43 -11.85
CA VAL A 70 4.34 -17.74 -12.02
C VAL A 70 3.20 -18.73 -12.25
N ASP A 71 3.40 -19.73 -13.10
CA ASP A 71 2.40 -20.77 -13.39
C ASP A 71 2.08 -21.59 -12.14
N ALA A 72 3.11 -21.96 -11.36
CA ALA A 72 2.93 -22.65 -10.09
C ALA A 72 2.18 -21.82 -9.05
N ALA A 73 2.36 -20.50 -9.03
CA ALA A 73 1.60 -19.60 -8.16
C ALA A 73 0.15 -19.46 -8.64
N ARG A 74 -0.08 -19.30 -9.96
CA ARG A 74 -1.42 -19.21 -10.55
C ARG A 74 -2.24 -20.47 -10.33
N ALA A 75 -1.61 -21.64 -10.39
CA ALA A 75 -2.26 -22.93 -10.15
C ALA A 75 -2.81 -23.10 -8.72
N GLN A 76 -2.42 -22.24 -7.77
CA GLN A 76 -2.96 -22.24 -6.40
C GLN A 76 -4.26 -21.46 -6.26
N LEU A 77 -4.65 -20.70 -7.29
CA LEU A 77 -5.87 -19.88 -7.27
C LEU A 77 -7.04 -20.68 -7.85
N THR A 78 -8.24 -20.41 -7.31
CA THR A 78 -9.46 -20.95 -7.91
C THR A 78 -9.77 -20.24 -9.22
N ALA A 79 -10.52 -20.90 -10.10
CA ALA A 79 -11.00 -20.27 -11.34
C ALA A 79 -11.88 -19.04 -11.05
N GLU A 80 -12.63 -19.07 -9.95
CA GLU A 80 -13.47 -17.95 -9.53
C GLU A 80 -12.64 -16.74 -9.09
N ASP A 81 -11.61 -16.95 -8.27
CA ASP A 81 -10.70 -15.86 -7.86
C ASP A 81 -9.99 -15.24 -9.07
N LEU A 82 -9.52 -16.08 -9.99
CA LEU A 82 -8.89 -15.61 -11.23
C LEU A 82 -9.85 -14.75 -12.06
N ALA A 83 -11.08 -15.22 -12.28
CA ALA A 83 -12.09 -14.47 -13.03
C ALA A 83 -12.45 -13.14 -12.34
N ALA A 84 -12.54 -13.13 -11.00
CA ALA A 84 -12.80 -11.91 -10.24
C ALA A 84 -11.65 -10.89 -10.37
N MET A 85 -10.40 -11.34 -10.32
CA MET A 85 -9.23 -10.48 -10.54
C MET A 85 -9.18 -9.94 -11.97
N GLU A 86 -9.50 -10.78 -12.97
CA GLU A 86 -9.55 -10.37 -14.38
C GLU A 86 -10.60 -9.29 -14.63
N LEU A 87 -11.82 -9.46 -14.10
CA LEU A 87 -12.87 -8.44 -14.16
C LEU A 87 -12.44 -7.12 -13.50
N ALA A 88 -11.79 -7.18 -12.35
CA ALA A 88 -11.28 -5.99 -11.67
C ALA A 88 -10.21 -5.27 -12.52
N VAL A 89 -9.29 -6.02 -13.13
CA VAL A 89 -8.26 -5.49 -14.02
C VAL A 89 -8.88 -4.83 -15.25
N GLU A 90 -9.90 -5.44 -15.85
CA GLU A 90 -10.61 -4.89 -17.01
C GLU A 90 -11.28 -3.55 -16.67
N ASN A 91 -11.97 -3.46 -15.53
CA ASN A 91 -12.62 -2.23 -15.08
C ASN A 91 -11.61 -1.11 -14.82
N VAL A 92 -10.51 -1.43 -14.11
CA VAL A 92 -9.43 -0.47 -13.84
C VAL A 92 -8.79 0.00 -15.14
N ARG A 93 -8.49 -0.93 -16.06
CA ARG A 93 -7.90 -0.60 -17.36
C ARG A 93 -8.83 0.29 -18.17
N ALA A 94 -10.11 -0.07 -18.30
CA ALA A 94 -11.09 0.72 -19.05
C ALA A 94 -11.18 2.16 -18.54
N PHE A 95 -11.26 2.33 -17.21
CA PHE A 95 -11.28 3.66 -16.59
C PHE A 95 -9.99 4.44 -16.88
N GLN A 96 -8.81 3.84 -16.64
CA GLN A 96 -7.52 4.50 -16.86
C GLN A 96 -7.28 4.86 -18.34
N GLN A 97 -7.74 4.02 -19.27
CA GLN A 97 -7.65 4.32 -20.70
C GLN A 97 -8.54 5.49 -21.11
N ALA A 98 -9.72 5.64 -20.48
CA ALA A 98 -10.59 6.80 -20.70
C ALA A 98 -10.02 8.12 -20.14
N GLU A 99 -9.14 8.04 -19.14
CA GLU A 99 -8.42 9.18 -18.57
C GLU A 99 -7.16 9.57 -19.37
N LEU A 100 -6.80 8.81 -20.42
CA LEU A 100 -5.72 9.24 -21.31
C LEU A 100 -6.11 10.57 -21.96
N PRO A 101 -5.17 11.54 -22.08
CA PRO A 101 -5.44 12.78 -22.78
C PRO A 101 -5.93 12.46 -24.20
N GLY A 102 -7.03 13.08 -24.61
CA GLY A 102 -7.41 13.08 -26.02
C GLY A 102 -6.35 13.79 -26.87
N GLU A 103 -6.43 13.65 -28.20
CA GLU A 103 -5.75 14.62 -29.05
C GLU A 103 -6.31 16.01 -28.69
N GLY A 104 -5.43 16.86 -28.17
CA GLY A 104 -5.77 18.24 -27.88
C GLY A 104 -6.16 18.99 -29.16
N PRO A 105 -6.64 20.23 -29.05
CA PRO A 105 -6.68 21.11 -30.21
C PRO A 105 -5.29 21.32 -30.82
#